data_AF-A0A7X9GSS3-F1
#
_entry.id   AF-A0A7X9GSS3-F1
#
_cell.length_a   1.000
_cell.length_b   1.000
_cell.length_c   1.000
_cell.angle_alpha   90.00
_cell.angle_beta   90.00
_cell.angle_gamma   90.00
#
_symmetry.space_group_name_H-M   'P 1'
#
loop_
_entity.id
_entity.type
_entity.pdbx_description
1 polymer ?
#
loop_
_entity_poly.entity_id
_entity_poly.type
_entity_poly.pdbx_seq_one_letter_code
_entity_poly.pdbx_strand_id
1 'polypeptide(L)' 'MKIYIAGPMTGYKNFNRETFILMAGELERRKYQPLHTA' A
#
# COMPACT_ATOMS: atom_id res chain seq x y z
N MET A 1 -14.28 5.82 2.17
CA MET A 1 -14.11 5.11 0.89
C MET A 1 -12.89 4.20 0.99
N LYS A 2 -13.03 2.92 0.62
CA LYS A 2 -11.93 1.94 0.70
C LYS A 2 -11.09 1.99 -0.58
N ILE A 3 -9.77 1.93 -0.45
CA ILE A 3 -8.82 1.96 -1.57
C ILE A 3 -7.94 0.72 -1.49
N TYR A 4 -7.90 -0.09 -2.54
CA TYR A 4 -7.01 -1.24 -2.61
C TYR A 4 -5.68 -0.83 -3.23
N ILE A 5 -4.58 -1.14 -2.54
CA ILE A 5 -3.22 -0.93 -3.05
C ILE A 5 -2.66 -2.32 -3.38
N ALA A 6 -2.34 -2.55 -4.65
CA ALA A 6 -1.83 -3.83 -5.14
C ALA A 6 -0.58 -3.62 -6.01
N GLY A 7 0.26 -4.65 -6.06
CA GLY A 7 1.47 -4.68 -6.86
C GLY A 7 2.19 -6.01 -6.71
N PRO A 8 3.26 -6.24 -7.48
CA PRO A 8 3.95 -7.52 -7.50
C PRO A 8 4.65 -7.80 -6.16
N MET A 9 4.23 -8.87 -5.48
CA MET A 9 4.79 -9.32 -4.20
C MET A 9 5.56 -10.65 -4.32
N THR A 10 5.36 -11.38 -5.42
CA THR A 10 5.98 -12.68 -5.68
C THR A 10 7.31 -12.54 -6.42
N GLY A 11 8.29 -13.36 -6.04
CA GLY A 11 9.61 -13.42 -6.70
C GLY A 11 10.62 -12.35 -6.25
N TYR A 12 10.19 -11.34 -5.49
CA TYR A 12 11.06 -10.25 -5.04
C TYR A 12 10.83 -9.97 -3.54
N LYS A 13 11.85 -10.23 -2.72
CA LYS A 13 11.77 -10.00 -1.26
C LYS A 13 11.60 -8.50 -0.98
N ASN A 14 10.56 -8.14 -0.23
CA ASN A 14 10.25 -6.76 0.18
C ASN A 14 10.08 -5.77 -0.97
N PHE A 15 9.72 -6.24 -2.17
CA PHE A 15 9.60 -5.35 -3.33
C PHE A 15 8.61 -4.23 -3.08
N ASN A 16 9.13 -2.99 -3.12
CA ASN A 16 8.37 -1.76 -2.93
C ASN A 16 7.58 -1.65 -1.62
N ARG A 17 7.86 -2.47 -0.60
CA ARG A 17 7.12 -2.46 0.69
C ARG A 17 7.07 -1.06 1.31
N GLU A 18 8.20 -0.34 1.29
CA GLU A 18 8.26 1.04 1.78
C GLU A 18 7.34 1.98 1.00
N THR A 19 7.27 1.82 -0.33
CA THR A 19 6.36 2.58 -1.18
C THR A 19 4.90 2.28 -0.87
N PHE A 20 4.55 1.01 -0.62
CA PHE A 20 3.19 0.64 -0.20
C PHE A 20 2.81 1.32 1.12
N ILE A 21 3.70 1.29 2.11
CA ILE A 21 3.47 1.91 3.42
C ILE A 21 3.35 3.43 3.28
N LEU A 22 4.21 4.07 2.49
CA LEU A 22 4.18 5.52 2.27
C LEU A 22 2.87 5.95 1.58
N MET A 23 2.42 5.20 0.57
CA MET A 23 1.14 5.45 -0.09
C MET A 23 -0.07 5.18 0.80
N ALA A 24 -0.02 4.16 1.66
CA ALA A 24 -1.07 3.92 2.64
C ALA A 24 -1.21 5.11 3.61
N GLY A 25 -0.09 5.61 4.16
CA GLY A 25 -0.09 6.79 5.01
C GLY A 25 -0.65 8.03 4.30
N GLU A 26 -0.30 8.24 3.03
CA GLU A 26 -0.85 9.35 2.23
C GLU A 26 -2.38 9.27 2.08
N LEU A 27 -2.91 8.06 1.85
CA LEU A 27 -4.33 7.82 1.71
C LEU A 27 -5.07 8.01 3.04
N GLU A 28 -4.49 7.59 4.16
CA GLU A 28 -5.02 7.84 5.50
C GLU A 28 -5.10 9.34 5.82
N ARG A 29 -4.05 10.12 5.48
CA ARG A 29 -4.07 11.60 5.63
C ARG A 29 -5.23 12.24 4.87
N ARG A 30 -5.62 11.65 3.74
CA ARG A 30 -6.75 12.09 2.91
C ARG A 30 -8.11 11.50 3.35
N LYS A 31 -8.15 10.84 4.51
CA LYS A 31 -9.34 10.17 5.09
C LYS A 31 -9.90 9.01 4.26
N TYR A 32 -9.05 8.36 3.46
CA TYR A 32 -9.35 7.07 2.87
C TYR A 32 -9.00 5.93 3.83
N GLN A 33 -9.53 4.74 3.53
CA GLN A 33 -9.19 3.51 4.24
C GLN A 33 -8.43 2.59 3.26
N PRO A 34 -7.08 2.65 3.25
CA PRO A 34 -6.29 1.79 2.39
C PRO A 34 -6.32 0.33 2.87
N LEU A 35 -6.29 -0.59 1.91
CA LEU A 35 -6.14 -2.03 2.12
C LEU A 35 -4.96 -2.49 1.27
N HIS A 36 -3.92 -3.02 1.91
CA HIS A 36 -2.72 -3.54 1.25
C HIS A 36 -2.25 -4.86 1.88
N THR A 37 -1.50 -5.65 1.10
CA THR A 37 -0.94 -6.95 1.52
C THR A 37 0.53 -6.88 1.94
N ALA A 38 1.12 -5.68 1.95
CA ALA A 38 2.51 -5.39 2.31
C ALA A 38 2.75 -5.29 3.83
#